data_AF-A0A846YWG5-F1
#
_entry.id   AF-A0A846YWG5-F1
#
_cell.length_a   1.000
_cell.length_b   1.000
_cell.length_c   1.000
_cell.angle_alpha   90.00
_cell.angle_beta   90.00
_cell.angle_gamma   90.00
#
_symmetry.space_group_name_H-M   'P 1'
#
loop_
_entity.id
_entity.type
_entity.pdbx_description
1 polymer ?
#
loop_
_entity_poly.entity_id
_entity_poly.type
_entity_poly.pdbx_seq_one_letter_code
_entity_poly.pdbx_strand_id
1 'polypeptide(L)'
;MSDQRTADTEREEDEPASPDQQTWAPWGGADHADPVLLAGRPSTIYIYAVALLLAVIADFTAFYQVLELVMADLYEVLVFLMVAGFTGVVLALAHFAGQLFRDRRAGDASASSLVTHACLILAWLALGALAFWVRYNTDAHADAGASSGLSVSGTPSPSPAGSGGQSTLQGAAIFAGLYLGTGLVAMVGGYLTHNPLRDGFVRALRHHRAATETHAIASRRHEIAAAISEFRTAEIEAAERVVEESIRAHLALAEELKQVARLEITRRLQDVSATDNVFTDDARPYTYRPFPN
;
A
#
# COMPACT_ATOMS: atom_id res chain seq x y z
N MET A 1 -36.10 42.19 -28.72
CA MET A 1 -34.64 42.17 -28.96
C MET A 1 -33.98 41.86 -27.61
N SER A 2 -34.12 40.71 -26.95
CA SER A 2 -34.24 39.28 -27.30
C SER A 2 -32.99 38.75 -27.99
N ASP A 3 -31.95 38.54 -27.20
CA ASP A 3 -30.79 37.72 -27.58
C ASP A 3 -30.40 36.85 -26.37
N GLN A 4 -31.13 35.74 -26.22
CA GLN A 4 -30.92 34.73 -25.20
C GLN A 4 -30.36 33.51 -25.94
N ARG A 5 -29.08 33.60 -26.28
CA ARG A 5 -28.32 32.53 -26.92
C ARG A 5 -27.96 31.52 -25.84
N THR A 6 -28.83 30.54 -25.70
CA THR A 6 -28.68 29.32 -24.91
C THR A 6 -27.36 28.66 -25.27
N ALA A 7 -26.41 28.71 -24.33
CA ALA A 7 -25.21 27.90 -24.34
C ALA A 7 -25.59 26.49 -23.87
N ASP A 8 -26.22 25.73 -24.77
CA ASP A 8 -26.32 24.28 -24.67
C ASP A 8 -24.91 23.73 -24.88
N THR A 9 -24.16 23.74 -23.79
CA THR A 9 -22.94 22.95 -23.67
C THR A 9 -23.44 21.55 -23.39
N GLU A 10 -23.63 20.78 -24.46
CA GLU A 10 -23.82 19.33 -24.44
C GLU A 10 -22.67 18.77 -23.61
N ARG A 11 -22.95 18.60 -22.33
CA ARG A 11 -22.14 17.87 -21.39
C ARG A 11 -22.30 16.43 -21.88
N GLU A 12 -21.37 15.99 -22.74
CA GLU A 12 -21.07 14.58 -22.95
C GLU A 12 -21.06 13.96 -21.56
N GLU A 13 -22.16 13.33 -21.20
CA GLU A 13 -22.23 12.45 -20.06
C GLU A 13 -21.25 11.35 -20.41
N ASP A 14 -20.03 11.46 -19.87
CA ASP A 14 -19.05 10.39 -19.79
C ASP A 14 -19.81 9.17 -19.26
N GLU A 15 -20.33 8.37 -20.18
CA GLU A 15 -21.02 7.13 -19.92
C GLU A 15 -20.05 6.32 -19.07
N PRO A 16 -20.33 6.10 -17.77
CA PRO A 16 -19.37 5.50 -16.86
C PRO A 16 -19.01 4.14 -17.46
N ALA A 17 -17.75 4.04 -17.90
CA ALA A 17 -17.24 2.89 -18.63
C ALA A 17 -17.79 1.62 -18.01
N SER A 18 -18.57 0.87 -18.81
CA SER A 18 -19.28 -0.32 -18.34
C SER A 18 -18.35 -1.17 -17.46
N PRO A 19 -18.72 -1.47 -16.20
CA PRO A 19 -17.87 -2.19 -15.25
C PRO A 19 -17.46 -3.58 -15.75
N ASP A 20 -18.10 -4.08 -16.81
CA ASP A 20 -17.88 -5.40 -17.38
C ASP A 20 -16.63 -5.48 -18.29
N GLN A 21 -16.00 -4.34 -18.63
CA GLN A 21 -14.73 -4.31 -19.39
C GLN A 21 -13.49 -4.07 -18.52
N GLN A 22 -13.58 -4.27 -17.20
CA GLN A 22 -12.37 -4.51 -16.42
C GLN A 22 -11.81 -5.87 -16.82
N THR A 23 -11.02 -5.86 -17.90
CA THR A 23 -10.10 -6.93 -18.25
C THR A 23 -9.24 -7.19 -17.03
N TRP A 24 -9.63 -8.20 -16.25
CA TRP A 24 -8.87 -8.61 -15.08
C TRP A 24 -7.46 -8.83 -15.59
N ALA A 25 -6.51 -8.09 -15.03
CA ALA A 25 -5.14 -8.17 -15.49
C ALA A 25 -4.74 -9.66 -15.50
N PRO A 26 -4.02 -10.15 -16.51
CA PRO A 26 -3.88 -11.58 -16.87
C PRO A 26 -3.32 -12.51 -15.78
N TRP A 27 -3.02 -11.97 -14.61
CA TRP A 27 -2.58 -12.59 -13.37
C TRP A 27 -3.64 -13.43 -12.65
N GLY A 28 -4.89 -13.46 -13.13
CA GLY A 28 -6.01 -14.21 -12.55
C GLY A 28 -5.92 -15.74 -12.70
N GLY A 29 -4.78 -16.29 -13.10
CA GLY A 29 -4.56 -17.74 -13.14
C GLY A 29 -4.63 -18.36 -11.75
N ALA A 30 -5.18 -19.58 -11.66
CA ALA A 30 -5.40 -20.32 -10.42
C ALA A 30 -4.15 -20.44 -9.52
N ASP A 31 -2.95 -20.41 -10.11
CA ASP A 31 -1.66 -20.51 -9.40
C ASP A 31 -1.27 -19.26 -8.58
N HIS A 32 -1.85 -18.10 -8.88
CA HIS A 32 -1.51 -16.83 -8.21
C HIS A 32 -2.61 -16.37 -7.24
N ALA A 33 -3.85 -16.76 -7.49
CA ALA A 33 -5.01 -16.44 -6.66
C ALA A 33 -5.19 -17.38 -5.46
N ASP A 34 -4.20 -18.20 -5.11
CA ASP A 34 -4.31 -19.11 -3.96
C ASP A 34 -4.48 -18.30 -2.65
N PRO A 35 -5.65 -18.39 -1.98
CA PRO A 35 -5.91 -17.66 -0.75
C PRO A 35 -4.94 -18.04 0.37
N VAL A 36 -4.29 -19.20 0.31
CA VAL A 36 -3.27 -19.62 1.28
C VAL A 36 -2.04 -18.71 1.21
N LEU A 37 -1.70 -18.18 0.03
CA LEU A 37 -0.60 -17.23 -0.15
C LEU A 37 -0.95 -15.81 0.35
N LEU A 38 -2.25 -15.50 0.47
CA LEU A 38 -2.75 -14.24 1.04
C LEU A 38 -2.90 -14.32 2.57
N ALA A 39 -3.18 -15.51 3.11
CA ALA A 39 -3.51 -15.72 4.52
C ALA A 39 -2.31 -15.77 5.48
N GLY A 40 -1.06 -15.86 5.01
CA GLY A 40 0.11 -15.83 5.89
C GLY A 40 1.41 -16.34 5.24
N ARG A 41 2.53 -16.26 5.98
CA ARG A 41 3.80 -16.87 5.55
C ARG A 41 3.76 -18.37 5.84
N PRO A 42 3.85 -19.25 4.83
CA PRO A 42 3.93 -20.69 5.08
C PRO A 42 5.21 -21.04 5.86
N SER A 43 5.11 -22.03 6.75
CA SER A 43 6.23 -22.47 7.60
C SER A 43 7.45 -22.97 6.82
N THR A 44 7.23 -23.41 5.57
CA THR A 44 8.26 -23.83 4.61
C THR A 44 9.28 -22.73 4.30
N ILE A 45 8.89 -21.45 4.42
CA ILE A 45 9.82 -20.31 4.25
C ILE A 45 10.94 -20.34 5.29
N TYR A 46 10.64 -20.74 6.53
CA TYR A 46 11.65 -20.80 7.59
C TYR A 46 12.64 -21.94 7.37
N ILE A 47 12.15 -23.11 6.94
CA ILE A 47 13.01 -24.26 6.60
C ILE A 47 13.94 -23.87 5.44
N TYR A 48 13.38 -23.23 4.41
CA TYR A 48 14.17 -22.70 3.30
C TYR A 48 15.20 -21.66 3.74
N ALA A 49 14.83 -20.71 4.61
CA ALA A 49 15.74 -19.69 5.11
C ALA A 49 16.91 -20.29 5.92
N VAL A 50 16.65 -21.33 6.71
CA VAL A 50 17.70 -22.07 7.44
C VAL A 50 18.61 -22.80 6.46
N ALA A 51 18.06 -23.49 5.45
CA ALA A 51 18.86 -24.15 4.43
C ALA A 51 19.74 -23.17 3.64
N LEU A 52 19.19 -22.00 3.28
CA LEU A 52 19.94 -20.94 2.61
C LEU A 52 21.03 -20.35 3.51
N LEU A 53 20.76 -20.17 4.81
CA LEU A 53 21.78 -19.70 5.75
C LEU A 53 22.96 -20.68 5.84
N LEU A 54 22.68 -21.98 5.93
CA LEU A 54 23.73 -23.02 5.95
C LEU A 54 24.54 -23.03 4.65
N ALA A 55 23.86 -22.90 3.51
CA ALA A 55 24.48 -22.78 2.20
C ALA A 55 25.42 -21.57 2.11
N VAL A 56 24.99 -20.40 2.59
CA VAL A 56 25.82 -19.18 2.65
C VAL A 56 27.05 -19.38 3.52
N ILE A 57 26.93 -20.03 4.68
CA ILE A 57 28.06 -20.28 5.57
C ILE A 57 29.08 -21.22 4.91
N ALA A 58 28.61 -22.26 4.23
CA ALA A 58 29.46 -23.19 3.51
C ALA A 58 30.24 -22.50 2.38
N ASP A 59 29.55 -21.72 1.55
CA ASP A 59 30.17 -20.94 0.47
C ASP A 59 31.16 -19.92 1.01
N PHE A 60 30.76 -19.14 2.02
CA PHE A 60 31.60 -18.13 2.64
C PHE A 60 32.92 -18.74 3.12
N THR A 61 32.84 -19.89 3.81
CA THR A 61 34.01 -20.60 4.31
C THR A 61 34.90 -21.08 3.18
N ALA A 62 34.31 -21.64 2.12
CA ALA A 62 35.04 -22.11 0.96
C ALA A 62 35.76 -20.95 0.23
N PHE A 63 35.08 -19.83 -0.02
CA PHE A 63 35.66 -18.63 -0.64
C PHE A 63 36.78 -18.03 0.21
N TYR A 64 36.58 -17.99 1.52
CA TYR A 64 37.58 -17.48 2.45
C TYR A 64 38.89 -18.26 2.34
N GLN A 65 38.84 -19.60 2.33
CA GLN A 65 40.03 -20.45 2.17
C GLN A 65 40.77 -20.18 0.86
N VAL A 66 40.03 -19.99 -0.25
CA VAL A 66 40.64 -19.71 -1.55
C VAL A 66 41.30 -18.33 -1.55
N LEU A 67 40.65 -17.32 -0.97
CA LEU A 67 41.15 -15.96 -0.96
C LEU A 67 42.32 -15.76 0.01
N GLU A 68 42.32 -16.45 1.14
CA GLU A 68 43.46 -16.51 2.07
C GLU A 68 44.70 -17.06 1.35
N LEU A 69 44.54 -18.10 0.53
CA LEU A 69 45.63 -18.67 -0.27
C LEU A 69 46.11 -17.71 -1.37
N VAL A 70 45.20 -17.03 -2.08
CA VAL A 70 45.52 -16.11 -3.17
C VAL A 70 46.15 -14.81 -2.67
N MET A 71 45.71 -14.33 -1.51
CA MET A 71 46.05 -13.02 -0.97
C MET A 71 46.67 -13.14 0.43
N ALA A 72 47.70 -13.97 0.55
CA ALA A 72 48.39 -14.23 1.82
C ALA A 72 48.94 -12.95 2.49
N ASP A 73 49.22 -11.90 1.72
CA ASP A 73 49.76 -10.62 2.21
C ASP A 73 48.67 -9.56 2.52
N LEU A 74 47.39 -9.85 2.31
CA LEU A 74 46.30 -8.91 2.63
C LEU A 74 45.92 -8.96 4.11
N TYR A 75 45.45 -7.82 4.62
CA TYR A 75 44.88 -7.77 5.96
C TYR A 75 43.62 -8.64 6.05
N GLU A 76 43.51 -9.46 7.09
CA GLU A 76 42.43 -10.45 7.28
C GLU A 76 41.02 -9.85 7.12
N VAL A 77 40.81 -8.63 7.62
CA VAL A 77 39.53 -7.92 7.51
C VAL A 77 39.15 -7.61 6.06
N LEU A 78 40.12 -7.31 5.19
CA LEU A 78 39.87 -7.05 3.77
C LEU A 78 39.44 -8.34 3.05
N VAL A 79 40.08 -9.47 3.36
CA VAL A 79 39.70 -10.78 2.83
C VAL A 79 38.28 -11.12 3.25
N PHE A 80 37.95 -10.96 4.54
CA PHE A 80 36.60 -11.18 5.06
C PHE A 80 35.55 -10.29 4.35
N LEU A 81 35.82 -8.99 4.22
CA LEU A 81 34.92 -8.04 3.57
C LEU A 81 34.68 -8.40 2.10
N MET A 82 35.74 -8.82 1.40
CA MET A 82 35.67 -9.20 -0.01
C MET A 82 34.86 -10.50 -0.20
N VAL A 83 35.08 -11.51 0.63
CA VAL A 83 34.28 -12.75 0.62
C VAL A 83 32.81 -12.45 0.90
N ALA A 84 32.53 -11.64 1.93
CA ALA A 84 31.18 -11.26 2.30
C ALA A 84 30.48 -10.50 1.17
N GLY A 85 31.17 -9.52 0.58
CA GLY A 85 30.67 -8.73 -0.55
C GLY A 85 30.39 -9.59 -1.78
N PHE A 86 31.33 -10.47 -2.14
CA PHE A 86 31.17 -11.38 -3.27
C PHE A 86 29.98 -12.33 -3.08
N THR A 87 29.92 -12.99 -1.92
CA THR A 87 28.82 -13.92 -1.59
C THR A 87 27.48 -13.20 -1.62
N GLY A 88 27.40 -12.00 -1.05
CA GLY A 88 26.19 -11.17 -1.06
C GLY A 88 25.73 -10.79 -2.48
N VAL A 89 26.65 -10.37 -3.35
CA VAL A 89 26.34 -10.01 -4.74
C VAL A 89 25.85 -11.22 -5.54
N VAL A 90 26.54 -12.35 -5.42
CA VAL A 90 26.15 -13.61 -6.10
C VAL A 90 24.76 -14.05 -5.70
N LEU A 91 24.46 -14.04 -4.40
CA LEU A 91 23.15 -14.41 -3.89
C LEU A 91 22.06 -13.44 -4.35
N ALA A 92 22.35 -12.13 -4.32
CA ALA A 92 21.42 -11.12 -4.80
C ALA A 92 21.09 -11.34 -6.28
N LEU A 93 22.10 -11.57 -7.12
CA LEU A 93 21.91 -11.85 -8.55
C LEU A 93 21.04 -13.09 -8.78
N ALA A 94 21.35 -14.19 -8.10
CA ALA A 94 20.57 -15.43 -8.21
C ALA A 94 19.13 -15.24 -7.71
N HIS A 95 18.95 -14.54 -6.59
CA HIS A 95 17.64 -14.23 -6.04
C HIS A 95 16.79 -13.39 -7.01
N PHE A 96 17.35 -12.32 -7.56
CA PHE A 96 16.68 -11.48 -8.55
C PHE A 96 16.36 -12.24 -9.84
N ALA A 97 17.27 -13.11 -10.31
CA ALA A 97 16.98 -13.98 -11.45
C ALA A 97 15.75 -14.88 -11.19
N GLY A 98 15.60 -15.37 -9.96
CA GLY A 98 14.43 -16.14 -9.52
C GLY A 98 13.14 -15.33 -9.51
N GLN A 99 13.17 -14.12 -8.94
CA GLN A 99 12.03 -13.19 -8.94
C GLN A 99 11.57 -12.89 -10.37
N LEU A 100 12.52 -12.52 -11.22
CA LEU A 100 12.23 -12.13 -12.59
C LEU A 100 11.72 -13.32 -13.42
N PHE A 101 12.18 -14.55 -13.14
CA PHE A 101 11.64 -15.76 -13.77
C PHE A 101 10.18 -15.99 -13.39
N ARG A 102 9.80 -15.65 -12.14
CA ARG A 102 8.41 -15.69 -11.71
C ARG A 102 7.56 -14.65 -12.42
N ASP A 103 8.03 -13.40 -12.50
CA ASP A 103 7.30 -12.31 -13.16
C ASP A 103 7.03 -12.62 -14.63
N ARG A 104 8.01 -13.23 -15.30
CA ARG A 104 7.83 -13.74 -16.67
C ARG A 104 6.76 -14.79 -16.80
N ARG A 105 6.82 -15.81 -15.93
CA ARG A 105 5.82 -16.88 -15.96
C ARG A 105 4.42 -16.36 -15.65
N ALA A 106 4.35 -15.30 -14.85
CA ALA A 106 3.12 -14.61 -14.51
C ALA A 106 2.61 -13.70 -15.65
N GLY A 107 3.36 -13.56 -16.75
CA GLY A 107 2.92 -12.85 -17.95
C GLY A 107 3.10 -11.34 -17.89
N ASP A 108 3.98 -10.83 -17.01
CA ASP A 108 4.25 -9.40 -16.96
C ASP A 108 5.00 -8.93 -18.21
N ALA A 109 4.27 -8.35 -19.15
CA ALA A 109 4.85 -7.73 -20.34
C ALA A 109 5.76 -6.54 -19.99
N SER A 110 5.58 -5.94 -18.81
CA SER A 110 6.38 -4.81 -18.34
C SER A 110 7.66 -5.23 -17.63
N ALA A 111 7.71 -6.43 -17.02
CA ALA A 111 8.77 -6.73 -16.06
C ALA A 111 10.12 -7.13 -16.66
N SER A 112 10.23 -7.54 -17.93
CA SER A 112 11.57 -7.94 -18.42
C SER A 112 11.72 -8.20 -19.93
N SER A 113 12.59 -7.43 -20.57
CA SER A 113 13.25 -7.86 -21.81
C SER A 113 14.02 -9.17 -21.55
N LEU A 114 13.91 -10.16 -22.44
CA LEU A 114 14.70 -11.44 -22.40
C LEU A 114 16.18 -11.19 -22.09
N VAL A 115 16.66 -10.05 -22.57
CA VAL A 115 18.00 -9.51 -22.35
C VAL A 115 18.36 -9.34 -20.88
N THR A 116 17.49 -8.77 -20.04
CA THR A 116 17.84 -8.49 -18.63
C THR A 116 18.09 -9.76 -17.84
N HIS A 117 17.26 -10.80 -18.02
CA HIS A 117 17.52 -12.11 -17.41
C HIS A 117 18.77 -12.77 -17.94
N ALA A 118 18.96 -12.73 -19.26
CA ALA A 118 20.14 -13.32 -19.87
C ALA A 118 21.39 -12.66 -19.27
N CYS A 119 21.42 -11.33 -19.15
CA CYS A 119 22.51 -10.59 -18.50
C CYS A 119 22.72 -10.99 -17.04
N LEU A 120 21.66 -11.12 -16.23
CA LEU A 120 21.79 -11.53 -14.82
C LEU A 120 22.33 -12.95 -14.67
N ILE A 121 21.79 -13.90 -15.43
CA ILE A 121 22.23 -15.30 -15.41
C ILE A 121 23.66 -15.41 -15.93
N LEU A 122 24.01 -14.69 -17.00
CA LEU A 122 25.36 -14.68 -17.56
C LEU A 122 26.36 -14.05 -16.60
N ALA A 123 26.00 -12.94 -15.93
CA ALA A 123 26.86 -12.32 -14.92
C ALA A 123 27.09 -13.28 -13.74
N TRP A 124 26.05 -13.96 -13.28
CA TRP A 124 26.15 -14.98 -12.22
C TRP A 124 27.02 -16.18 -12.65
N LEU A 125 26.84 -16.69 -13.87
CA LEU A 125 27.68 -17.77 -14.41
C LEU A 125 29.13 -17.32 -14.58
N ALA A 126 29.36 -16.09 -15.03
CA ALA A 126 30.70 -15.53 -15.21
C ALA A 126 31.46 -15.41 -13.88
N LEU A 127 30.79 -14.99 -12.81
CA LEU A 127 31.39 -14.93 -11.47
C LEU A 127 31.76 -16.32 -10.94
N GLY A 128 30.90 -17.32 -11.16
CA GLY A 128 31.17 -18.71 -10.79
C GLY A 128 32.32 -19.31 -11.60
N ALA A 129 32.34 -19.06 -12.91
CA ALA A 129 33.41 -19.50 -13.79
C ALA A 129 34.76 -18.86 -13.42
N LEU A 130 34.75 -17.57 -13.06
CA LEU A 130 35.94 -16.87 -12.58
C LEU A 130 36.46 -17.48 -11.27
N ALA A 131 35.57 -17.74 -10.31
CA ALA A 131 35.96 -18.34 -9.04
C ALA A 131 36.51 -19.76 -9.21
N PHE A 132 35.86 -20.58 -10.05
CA PHE A 132 36.35 -21.90 -10.44
C PHE A 132 37.73 -21.81 -11.08
N TRP A 133 37.91 -20.87 -12.01
CA TRP A 133 39.19 -20.66 -12.69
C TRP A 133 40.30 -20.27 -11.72
N VAL A 134 40.03 -19.32 -10.80
CA VAL A 134 41.00 -18.93 -9.77
C VAL A 134 41.38 -20.14 -8.91
N ARG A 135 40.39 -20.92 -8.44
CA ARG A 135 40.63 -22.12 -7.64
C ARG A 135 41.45 -23.17 -8.37
N TYR A 136 41.10 -23.45 -9.62
CA TYR A 136 41.81 -24.41 -10.45
C TYR A 136 43.29 -24.02 -10.64
N ASN A 137 43.57 -22.73 -10.86
CA ASN A 137 44.94 -22.26 -11.06
C ASN A 137 45.75 -22.15 -9.77
N THR A 138 45.12 -21.83 -8.62
CA THR A 138 45.85 -21.69 -7.36
C THR A 138 46.29 -23.04 -6.80
N ASP A 139 45.46 -24.07 -6.93
CA ASP A 139 45.82 -25.43 -6.51
C ASP A 139 46.89 -26.04 -7.42
N ALA A 140 46.88 -25.74 -8.73
CA ALA A 140 47.90 -26.21 -9.68
C ALA A 140 49.31 -25.63 -9.42
N HIS A 141 49.41 -24.46 -8.76
CA HIS A 141 50.70 -23.85 -8.38
C HIS A 141 51.15 -24.23 -6.97
N ALA A 142 50.26 -24.78 -6.13
CA ALA A 142 50.57 -25.25 -4.77
C ALA A 142 51.20 -26.66 -4.73
N ASP A 143 51.17 -27.40 -5.86
CA ASP A 143 51.74 -28.74 -6.03
C ASP A 143 53.29 -28.80 -5.91
N ALA A 144 53.96 -27.68 -5.60
CA ALA A 144 55.38 -27.68 -5.26
C ALA A 144 55.68 -27.86 -3.75
N GLY A 145 54.68 -27.93 -2.84
CA GLY A 145 55.04 -28.13 -1.43
C GLY A 145 53.98 -28.33 -0.35
N ALA A 146 52.67 -28.19 -0.58
CA ALA A 146 51.72 -28.38 0.53
C ALA A 146 50.33 -28.84 0.06
N SER A 147 50.02 -30.11 0.35
CA SER A 147 48.67 -30.65 0.22
C SER A 147 47.74 -30.00 1.26
N SER A 148 47.02 -28.95 0.89
CA SER A 148 45.99 -28.33 1.72
C SER A 148 44.70 -29.16 1.67
N GLY A 149 44.69 -30.24 2.43
CA GLY A 149 43.47 -30.98 2.73
C GLY A 149 42.65 -30.25 3.79
N LEU A 150 41.33 -30.24 3.64
CA LEU A 150 40.39 -29.72 4.65
C LEU A 150 40.58 -30.50 5.97
N SER A 151 41.36 -29.95 6.90
CA SER A 151 41.56 -30.51 8.24
C SER A 151 40.50 -29.96 9.19
N VAL A 152 39.45 -30.74 9.42
CA VAL A 152 38.37 -30.43 10.40
C VAL A 152 38.80 -30.76 11.85
N SER A 153 40.01 -31.26 12.06
CA SER A 153 40.58 -31.51 13.38
C SER A 153 42.08 -31.44 13.24
N GLY A 154 42.71 -30.36 13.73
CA GLY A 154 44.10 -29.91 13.54
C GLY A 154 45.21 -30.95 13.76
N THR A 155 45.16 -32.03 12.98
CA THR A 155 46.07 -33.15 12.95
C THR A 155 46.54 -33.24 11.50
N PRO A 156 47.85 -33.17 11.24
CA PRO A 156 48.37 -33.25 9.88
C PRO A 156 48.11 -34.65 9.32
N SER A 157 47.35 -34.71 8.22
CA SER A 157 47.11 -35.97 7.48
C SER A 157 48.36 -36.32 6.66
N PRO A 158 48.80 -37.59 6.62
CA PRO A 158 49.96 -38.00 5.82
C PRO A 158 49.69 -37.79 4.33
N SER A 159 50.65 -37.14 3.66
CA SER A 159 50.61 -36.79 2.25
C SER A 159 50.62 -38.06 1.36
N PRO A 160 49.61 -38.29 0.50
CA PRO A 160 49.70 -39.36 -0.49
C PRO A 160 50.57 -38.88 -1.65
N ALA A 161 51.75 -39.48 -1.79
CA ALA A 161 52.57 -39.35 -2.97
C ALA A 161 51.83 -39.97 -4.17
N GLY A 162 51.58 -39.16 -5.22
CA GLY A 162 51.27 -39.64 -6.57
C GLY A 162 49.80 -39.59 -6.99
N SER A 163 49.33 -38.42 -7.46
CA SER A 163 48.36 -38.25 -8.57
C SER A 163 48.05 -36.75 -8.76
N GLY A 164 49.09 -35.97 -9.09
CA GLY A 164 49.10 -34.49 -9.12
C GLY A 164 48.31 -33.84 -10.27
N GLY A 165 47.04 -34.19 -10.43
CA GLY A 165 46.15 -33.54 -11.40
C GLY A 165 44.68 -33.91 -11.25
N GLN A 166 44.37 -35.08 -10.65
CA GLN A 166 42.99 -35.46 -10.35
C GLN A 166 42.45 -34.76 -9.09
N SER A 167 43.30 -34.48 -8.10
CA SER A 167 42.89 -33.85 -6.83
C SER A 167 42.50 -32.38 -6.97
N THR A 168 43.22 -31.61 -7.80
CA THR A 168 42.99 -30.17 -7.99
C THR A 168 41.70 -29.90 -8.78
N LEU A 169 41.49 -30.64 -9.87
CA LEU A 169 40.24 -30.59 -10.65
C LEU A 169 39.04 -31.03 -9.80
N GLN A 170 39.18 -32.06 -8.97
CA GLN A 170 38.12 -32.53 -8.09
C GLN A 170 37.72 -31.46 -7.06
N GLY A 171 38.71 -30.80 -6.42
CA GLY A 171 38.45 -29.72 -5.48
C GLY A 171 37.74 -28.53 -6.13
N ALA A 172 38.21 -28.09 -7.29
CA ALA A 172 37.57 -27.02 -8.06
C ALA A 172 36.15 -27.42 -8.51
N ALA A 173 35.92 -28.67 -8.93
CA ALA A 173 34.61 -29.15 -9.34
C ALA A 173 33.60 -29.20 -8.19
N ILE A 174 34.02 -29.64 -6.99
CA ILE A 174 33.19 -29.62 -5.78
C ILE A 174 32.80 -28.18 -5.43
N PHE A 175 33.76 -27.25 -5.53
CA PHE A 175 33.54 -25.83 -5.28
C PHE A 175 32.54 -25.21 -6.27
N ALA A 176 32.70 -25.50 -7.57
CA ALA A 176 31.72 -25.09 -8.58
C ALA A 176 30.34 -25.70 -8.31
N GLY A 177 30.28 -26.97 -7.89
CA GLY A 177 29.03 -27.63 -7.51
C GLY A 177 28.33 -26.94 -6.33
N LEU A 178 29.08 -26.55 -5.30
CA LEU A 178 28.58 -25.77 -4.16
C LEU A 178 28.01 -24.43 -4.64
N TYR A 179 28.80 -23.63 -5.37
CA TYR A 179 28.37 -22.35 -5.93
C TYR A 179 27.08 -22.44 -6.76
N LEU A 180 26.99 -23.44 -7.64
CA LEU A 180 25.81 -23.67 -8.46
C LEU A 180 24.61 -24.08 -7.58
N GLY A 181 24.84 -24.95 -6.60
CA GLY A 181 23.82 -25.40 -5.66
C GLY A 181 23.23 -24.26 -4.84
N THR A 182 24.06 -23.40 -4.26
CA THR A 182 23.61 -22.26 -3.44
C THR A 182 22.90 -21.20 -4.26
N GLY A 183 23.40 -20.91 -5.46
CA GLY A 183 22.74 -20.01 -6.41
C GLY A 183 21.38 -20.55 -6.88
N LEU A 184 21.27 -21.85 -7.17
CA LEU A 184 20.00 -22.48 -7.50
C LEU A 184 19.00 -22.42 -6.35
N VAL A 185 19.44 -22.69 -5.12
CA VAL A 185 18.60 -22.55 -3.93
C VAL A 185 18.11 -21.10 -3.82
N ALA A 186 19.01 -20.11 -3.91
CA ALA A 186 18.66 -18.69 -3.86
C ALA A 186 17.67 -18.27 -4.97
N MET A 187 17.85 -18.78 -6.18
CA MET A 187 16.97 -18.57 -7.32
C MET A 187 15.60 -19.20 -7.11
N VAL A 188 15.54 -20.44 -6.65
CA VAL A 188 14.27 -21.13 -6.31
C VAL A 188 13.55 -20.43 -5.18
N GLY A 189 14.25 -19.96 -4.15
CA GLY A 189 13.60 -19.17 -3.09
C GLY A 189 13.12 -17.82 -3.57
N GLY A 190 13.90 -17.12 -4.41
CA GLY A 190 13.44 -15.89 -5.07
C GLY A 190 12.16 -16.15 -5.85
N TYR A 191 12.13 -17.24 -6.61
CA TYR A 191 10.94 -17.68 -7.33
C TYR A 191 9.76 -18.03 -6.40
N LEU A 192 9.96 -18.79 -5.33
CA LEU A 192 8.85 -19.24 -4.47
C LEU A 192 8.33 -18.16 -3.53
N THR A 193 9.20 -17.23 -3.09
CA THR A 193 8.84 -16.19 -2.11
C THR A 193 8.30 -14.92 -2.76
N HIS A 194 8.59 -14.69 -4.04
CA HIS A 194 8.08 -13.53 -4.75
C HIS A 194 6.60 -13.72 -5.11
N ASN A 195 5.73 -12.84 -4.65
CA ASN A 195 4.33 -12.83 -5.07
C ASN A 195 3.90 -11.38 -5.39
N PRO A 196 3.84 -10.99 -6.68
CA PRO A 196 3.48 -9.63 -7.06
C PRO A 196 2.05 -9.26 -6.62
N LEU A 197 1.15 -10.23 -6.53
CA LEU A 197 -0.23 -9.99 -6.08
C LEU A 197 -0.31 -9.62 -4.60
N ARG A 198 0.62 -10.11 -3.77
CA ARG A 198 0.64 -9.76 -2.34
C ARG A 198 0.94 -8.28 -2.14
N ASP A 199 1.90 -7.74 -2.89
CA ASP A 199 2.25 -6.32 -2.82
C ASP A 199 1.12 -5.45 -3.38
N GLY A 200 0.47 -5.88 -4.47
CA GLY A 200 -0.73 -5.25 -5.00
C GLY A 200 -1.88 -5.23 -4.00
N PHE A 201 -2.14 -6.37 -3.34
CA PHE A 201 -3.19 -6.49 -2.31
C PHE A 201 -2.89 -5.63 -1.08
N VAL A 202 -1.65 -5.58 -0.60
CA VAL A 202 -1.27 -4.73 0.53
C VAL A 202 -1.45 -3.25 0.18
N ARG A 203 -1.09 -2.84 -1.04
CA ARG A 203 -1.34 -1.47 -1.53
C ARG A 203 -2.85 -1.20 -1.62
N ALA A 204 -3.61 -2.10 -2.22
CA ALA A 204 -5.07 -1.98 -2.32
C ALA A 204 -5.73 -1.89 -0.93
N LEU A 205 -5.29 -2.70 0.04
CA LEU A 205 -5.79 -2.66 1.41
C LEU A 205 -5.45 -1.34 2.11
N ARG A 206 -4.27 -0.77 1.87
CA ARG A 206 -3.90 0.57 2.38
C ARG A 206 -4.79 1.65 1.78
N HIS A 207 -5.03 1.62 0.46
CA HIS A 207 -5.91 2.56 -0.21
C HIS A 207 -7.36 2.41 0.26
N HIS A 208 -7.84 1.18 0.43
CA HIS A 208 -9.17 0.92 0.96
C HIS A 208 -9.31 1.46 2.39
N ARG A 209 -8.33 1.22 3.27
CA ARG A 209 -8.34 1.78 4.63
C ARG A 209 -8.37 3.32 4.62
N ALA A 210 -7.52 3.95 3.81
CA ALA A 210 -7.51 5.41 3.67
C ALA A 210 -8.84 5.96 3.14
N ALA A 211 -9.45 5.27 2.16
CA ALA A 211 -10.77 5.62 1.64
C ALA A 211 -11.86 5.46 2.71
N THR A 212 -11.87 4.36 3.47
CA THR A 212 -12.84 4.14 4.55
C THR A 212 -12.73 5.17 5.67
N GLU A 213 -11.50 5.59 6.02
CA GLU A 213 -11.28 6.66 7.00
C GLU A 213 -11.81 8.01 6.50
N THR A 214 -11.56 8.31 5.22
CA THR A 214 -12.08 9.52 4.57
C THR A 214 -13.62 9.51 4.54
N HIS A 215 -14.23 8.37 4.22
CA HIS A 215 -15.69 8.21 4.25
C HIS A 215 -16.27 8.33 5.67
N ALA A 216 -15.58 7.83 6.70
CA ALA A 216 -15.99 7.99 8.09
C ALA A 216 -15.96 9.47 8.55
N ILE A 217 -14.96 10.24 8.12
CA ILE A 217 -14.89 11.68 8.42
C ILE A 217 -15.99 12.44 7.68
N ALA A 218 -16.22 12.10 6.40
CA ALA A 218 -17.25 12.74 5.59
C ALA A 218 -18.67 12.48 6.12
N SER A 219 -18.98 11.22 6.49
CA SER A 219 -20.27 10.85 7.10
C SER A 219 -20.51 11.59 8.41
N ARG A 220 -19.52 11.64 9.31
CA ARG A 220 -19.64 12.40 10.57
C ARG A 220 -19.91 13.89 10.34
N ARG A 221 -19.26 14.51 9.35
CA ARG A 221 -19.51 15.92 9.01
C ARG A 221 -20.93 16.12 8.48
N HIS A 222 -21.42 15.19 7.67
CA HIS A 222 -22.77 15.22 7.15
C HIS A 222 -23.82 15.10 8.27
N GLU A 223 -23.62 14.18 9.22
CA GLU A 223 -24.49 14.02 10.39
C GLU A 223 -24.57 15.29 11.24
N ILE A 224 -23.43 15.94 11.51
CA ILE A 224 -23.38 17.21 12.26
C ILE A 224 -24.12 18.31 11.49
N ALA A 225 -23.91 18.41 10.17
CA ALA A 225 -24.59 19.41 9.34
C ALA A 225 -26.11 19.19 9.32
N ALA A 226 -26.56 17.93 9.24
CA ALA A 226 -27.97 17.57 9.32
C ALA A 226 -28.59 17.96 10.66
N ALA A 227 -27.92 17.64 11.79
CA ALA A 227 -28.38 18.01 13.13
C ALA A 227 -28.47 19.54 13.33
N ILE A 228 -27.51 20.31 12.79
CA ILE A 228 -27.57 21.78 12.83
C ILE A 228 -28.75 22.30 12.02
N SER A 229 -29.03 21.70 10.86
CA SER A 229 -30.17 22.12 10.04
C SER A 229 -31.51 21.87 10.75
N GLU A 230 -31.66 20.70 11.37
CA GLU A 230 -32.85 20.34 12.13
C GLU A 230 -33.06 21.28 13.33
N PHE A 231 -31.99 21.58 14.06
CA PHE A 231 -32.02 22.52 15.17
C PHE A 231 -32.47 23.93 14.72
N ARG A 232 -31.95 24.43 13.60
CA ARG A 232 -32.36 25.74 13.06
C ARG A 232 -33.81 25.75 12.62
N THR A 233 -34.30 24.68 12.00
CA THR A 233 -35.71 24.55 11.64
C THR A 233 -36.59 24.60 12.88
N ALA A 234 -36.21 23.90 13.95
CA ALA A 234 -36.94 23.93 15.21
C ALA A 234 -36.92 25.31 15.88
N GLU A 235 -35.80 26.06 15.81
CA GLU A 235 -35.72 27.44 16.30
C GLU A 235 -36.64 28.39 15.54
N ILE A 236 -36.70 28.28 14.21
CA ILE A 236 -37.61 29.10 13.38
C ILE A 236 -39.06 28.81 13.75
N GLU A 237 -39.44 27.53 13.86
CA GLU A 237 -40.80 27.14 14.24
C GLU A 237 -41.16 27.60 15.67
N ALA A 238 -40.21 27.56 16.61
CA ALA A 238 -40.41 28.10 17.95
C ALA A 238 -40.58 29.62 17.94
N ALA A 239 -39.77 30.34 17.14
CA ALA A 239 -39.88 31.79 17.00
C ALA A 239 -41.21 32.22 16.36
N GLU A 240 -41.67 31.50 15.34
CA GLU A 240 -42.98 31.73 14.71
C GLU A 240 -44.12 31.59 15.73
N ARG A 241 -44.07 30.57 16.60
CA ARG A 241 -45.06 30.39 17.68
C ARG A 241 -45.05 31.55 18.68
N VAL A 242 -43.87 32.00 19.11
CA VAL A 242 -43.75 33.16 20.02
C VAL A 242 -44.32 34.43 19.38
N VAL A 243 -44.05 34.65 18.08
CA VAL A 243 -44.60 35.79 17.34
C VAL A 243 -46.13 35.69 17.28
N GLU A 244 -46.68 34.53 16.94
CA GLU A 244 -48.13 34.32 16.87
C GLU A 244 -48.80 34.55 18.24
N GLU A 245 -48.22 34.03 19.31
CA GLU A 245 -48.69 34.26 20.68
C GLU A 245 -48.65 35.74 21.06
N SER A 246 -47.59 36.46 20.70
CA SER A 246 -47.47 37.90 20.96
C SER A 246 -48.51 38.72 20.19
N ILE A 247 -48.78 38.37 18.93
CA ILE A 247 -49.82 39.00 18.11
C ILE A 247 -51.19 38.76 18.78
N ARG A 248 -51.46 37.53 19.19
CA ARG A 248 -52.72 37.17 19.86
C ARG A 248 -52.90 37.93 21.17
N ALA A 249 -51.84 38.06 21.98
CA ALA A 249 -51.85 38.81 23.23
C ALA A 249 -52.09 40.32 23.00
N HIS A 250 -51.43 40.92 21.99
CA HIS A 250 -51.65 42.33 21.65
C HIS A 250 -53.06 42.60 21.13
N LEU A 251 -53.64 41.69 20.34
CA LEU A 251 -55.02 41.81 19.88
C LEU A 251 -56.01 41.74 21.05
N ALA A 252 -55.82 40.80 21.97
CA ALA A 252 -56.65 40.70 23.18
C ALA A 252 -56.56 41.97 24.04
N LEU A 253 -55.35 42.50 24.27
CA LEU A 253 -55.15 43.76 25.00
C LEU A 253 -55.82 44.95 24.30
N ALA A 254 -55.74 45.01 22.97
CA ALA A 254 -56.41 46.06 22.20
C ALA A 254 -57.93 45.98 22.32
N GLU A 255 -58.51 44.78 22.36
CA GLU A 255 -59.94 44.57 22.61
C GLU A 255 -60.34 45.00 24.03
N GLU A 256 -59.55 44.66 25.05
CA GLU A 256 -59.75 45.13 26.43
C GLU A 256 -59.72 46.66 26.52
N LEU A 257 -58.72 47.31 25.92
CA LEU A 257 -58.60 48.77 25.92
C LEU A 257 -59.77 49.44 25.19
N LYS A 258 -60.28 48.85 24.11
CA LYS A 258 -61.50 49.32 23.43
C LYS A 258 -62.72 49.23 24.34
N GLN A 259 -62.87 48.13 25.10
CA GLN A 259 -63.97 47.98 26.05
C GLN A 259 -63.89 49.02 27.18
N VAL A 260 -62.70 49.23 27.75
CA VAL A 260 -62.48 50.27 28.78
C VAL A 260 -62.76 51.67 28.23
N ALA A 261 -62.31 51.98 27.01
CA ALA A 261 -62.58 53.26 26.37
C ALA A 261 -64.08 53.49 26.11
N ARG A 262 -64.82 52.46 25.65
CA ARG A 262 -66.28 52.51 25.50
C ARG A 262 -66.94 52.87 26.84
N LEU A 263 -66.59 52.15 27.91
CA LEU A 263 -67.14 52.41 29.25
C LEU A 263 -66.88 53.85 29.73
N GLU A 264 -65.66 54.36 29.53
CA GLU A 264 -65.30 55.72 29.96
C GLU A 264 -66.01 56.80 29.12
N ILE A 265 -66.19 56.59 27.80
CA ILE A 265 -66.94 57.50 26.93
C ILE A 265 -68.42 57.51 27.32
N THR A 266 -69.04 56.34 27.50
CA THR A 266 -70.44 56.23 27.95
C THR A 266 -70.64 56.93 29.30
N ARG A 267 -69.69 56.76 30.22
CA ARG A 267 -69.71 57.42 31.54
C ARG A 267 -69.69 58.94 31.42
N ARG A 268 -68.90 59.50 30.49
CA ARG A 268 -68.79 60.95 30.27
C ARG A 268 -69.99 61.56 29.54
N LEU A 269 -70.53 60.85 28.56
CA LEU A 269 -71.66 61.35 27.75
C LEU A 269 -73.03 61.08 28.38
N GLN A 270 -73.11 60.19 29.38
CA GLN A 270 -74.36 59.69 29.97
C GLN A 270 -75.35 59.11 28.94
N ASP A 271 -74.86 58.74 27.76
CA ASP A 271 -75.63 58.14 26.68
C ASP A 271 -74.94 56.85 26.23
N VAL A 272 -75.65 55.73 26.38
CA VAL A 272 -75.16 54.39 26.02
C VAL A 272 -75.15 54.21 24.49
N SER A 273 -76.03 54.91 23.77
CA SER A 273 -76.14 54.79 22.32
C SER A 273 -75.04 55.53 21.55
N ALA A 274 -74.37 56.50 22.19
CA ALA A 274 -73.31 57.29 21.58
C ALA A 274 -72.07 56.47 21.17
N THR A 275 -71.87 55.28 21.74
CA THR A 275 -70.70 54.41 21.45
C THR A 275 -70.97 53.32 20.42
N ASP A 276 -72.22 53.08 20.02
CA ASP A 276 -72.58 51.96 19.12
C ASP A 276 -71.96 52.10 17.72
N ASN A 277 -71.84 53.33 17.20
CA ASN A 277 -71.30 53.57 15.85
C ASN A 277 -69.79 53.84 15.79
N VAL A 278 -69.12 54.06 16.93
CA VAL A 278 -67.70 54.46 16.95
C VAL A 278 -66.76 53.27 16.78
N PHE A 279 -67.23 52.04 17.00
CA PHE A 279 -66.38 50.87 17.09
C PHE A 279 -66.92 49.63 16.37
N THR A 280 -67.82 49.80 15.38
CA THR A 280 -68.48 48.70 14.66
C THR A 280 -67.58 47.97 13.68
N ASP A 281 -66.58 48.65 13.10
CA ASP A 281 -65.54 48.01 12.29
C ASP A 281 -64.16 48.36 12.82
N ASP A 282 -63.53 47.36 13.41
CA ASP A 282 -62.15 47.46 13.83
C ASP A 282 -61.27 47.53 12.59
N ALA A 283 -60.76 48.72 12.26
CA ALA A 283 -59.70 48.90 11.27
C ALA A 283 -58.41 48.29 11.84
N ARG A 284 -58.35 46.95 11.89
CA ARG A 284 -57.15 46.22 12.29
C ARG A 284 -55.99 46.74 11.45
N PRO A 285 -54.82 47.00 12.04
CA PRO A 285 -53.66 47.39 11.26
C PRO A 285 -53.47 46.34 10.18
N TYR A 286 -53.38 46.80 8.92
CA TYR A 286 -53.15 45.98 7.74
C TYR A 286 -52.18 44.85 8.09
N THR A 287 -52.51 43.61 7.70
CA THR A 287 -51.53 42.52 7.70
C THR A 287 -50.35 42.98 6.84
N TYR A 288 -49.34 43.57 7.49
CA TYR A 288 -48.12 43.97 6.82
C TYR A 288 -47.41 42.68 6.46
N ARG A 289 -47.56 42.25 5.20
CA ARG A 289 -46.73 41.23 4.57
C ARG A 289 -45.48 41.96 4.10
N PRO A 290 -44.31 41.79 4.76
CA PRO A 290 -43.12 42.51 4.34
C PRO A 290 -42.66 42.13 2.93
N PHE A 291 -43.05 40.97 2.38
CA PHE A 291 -42.73 40.57 1.01
C PHE A 291 -43.85 39.71 0.39
N PRO A 292 -44.33 40.01 -0.83
CA PRO A 292 -45.06 39.04 -1.65
C PRO A 292 -44.08 38.00 -2.22
N ASN A 293 -44.48 36.73 -2.20
CA ASN A 293 -43.80 35.62 -2.87
C ASN A 293 -43.69 35.86 -4.38
#